data_AF-A0A8J6E2T9-F1
#
_entry.id   AF-A0A8J6E2T9-F1
#
_cell.length_a   1.000
_cell.length_b   1.000
_cell.length_c   1.000
_cell.angle_alpha   90.00
_cell.angle_beta   90.00
_cell.angle_gamma   90.00
#
_symmetry.space_group_name_H-M   'P 1'
#
loop_
_entity.id
_entity.type
_entity.pdbx_description
1 polymer ?
#
loop_
_entity_poly.entity_id
_entity_poly.type
_entity_poly.pdbx_seq_one_letter_code
_entity_poly.pdbx_strand_id
1 'polypeptide(L)'
;LHPKNCLGVRQFAETMMCAVLYDAANRFIHEHFVEVSMSEEFLALAFDEVLELVSRDELNVKAEEQVFEAALAWVRYDREQREVFLPELLTKIRLPLCRPQFLTDRVQQDDLVRCCHKCR
;
A
#
# COMPACT_ATOMS: atom_id res chain seq x y z
N LEU A 1 -17.17 -9.93 -4.05
CA LEU A 1 -16.06 -8.99 -4.28
C LEU A 1 -14.87 -9.81 -4.72
N HIS A 2 -14.12 -9.37 -5.74
CA HIS A 2 -12.89 -10.02 -6.18
C HIS A 2 -11.72 -9.10 -5.78
N PRO A 3 -10.56 -9.63 -5.35
CA PRO A 3 -9.43 -8.79 -4.96
C PRO A 3 -8.96 -7.80 -6.05
N LYS A 4 -9.24 -8.14 -7.31
CA LYS A 4 -8.90 -7.35 -8.50
C LYS A 4 -9.95 -6.30 -8.90
N ASN A 5 -11.13 -6.29 -8.29
CA ASN A 5 -12.20 -5.34 -8.61
C ASN A 5 -12.78 -4.64 -7.36
N CYS A 6 -12.23 -4.95 -6.18
CA CYS A 6 -12.78 -4.48 -4.92
C CYS A 6 -12.55 -2.99 -4.70
N LEU A 7 -11.49 -2.41 -5.28
CA LEU A 7 -11.21 -0.98 -5.22
C LEU A 7 -12.18 -0.20 -6.11
N GLY A 8 -12.44 -0.70 -7.32
CA GLY A 8 -13.50 -0.15 -8.18
C GLY A 8 -14.88 -0.21 -7.53
N VAL A 9 -15.22 -1.33 -6.87
CA VAL A 9 -16.49 -1.45 -6.14
C VAL A 9 -16.55 -0.50 -4.92
N ARG A 10 -15.43 -0.29 -4.22
CA ARG A 10 -15.34 0.70 -3.13
C ARG A 10 -15.67 2.11 -3.63
N GLN A 11 -15.02 2.53 -4.72
CA GLN A 11 -15.20 3.86 -5.28
C GLN A 11 -16.60 4.06 -5.87
N PHE A 12 -17.16 3.01 -6.45
CA PHE A 12 -18.56 3.00 -6.88
C PHE A 12 -19.53 3.13 -5.69
N ALA A 13 -19.27 2.42 -4.59
CA ALA A 13 -20.08 2.53 -3.38
C ALA A 13 -20.02 3.93 -2.75
N GLU A 14 -18.85 4.55 -2.76
CA GLU A 14 -18.66 5.94 -2.33
C GLU A 14 -19.45 6.91 -3.21
N THR A 15 -19.39 6.75 -4.53
CA THR A 15 -20.14 7.57 -5.51
C THR A 15 -21.65 7.43 -5.30
N MET A 16 -22.13 6.24 -4.97
CA MET A 16 -23.55 5.98 -4.68
C MET A 16 -23.95 6.34 -3.24
N MET A 17 -23.03 6.83 -2.40
CA MET A 17 -23.21 7.03 -0.96
C MET A 17 -23.79 5.80 -0.24
N CYS A 18 -23.43 4.60 -0.72
CA CYS A 18 -23.90 3.34 -0.17
C CYS A 18 -22.94 2.85 0.92
N ALA A 19 -23.16 3.32 2.16
CA ALA A 19 -22.30 2.99 3.30
C ALA A 19 -22.15 1.48 3.53
N VAL A 20 -23.22 0.70 3.35
CA VAL A 20 -23.20 -0.76 3.52
C VAL A 20 -22.25 -1.45 2.54
N LEU A 21 -22.29 -1.05 1.26
CA LEU A 21 -21.42 -1.61 0.24
C LEU A 21 -19.98 -1.11 0.40
N TYR A 22 -19.81 0.15 0.81
CA TYR A 22 -18.52 0.75 1.10
C TYR A 22 -17.80 0.04 2.25
N ASP A 23 -18.51 -0.22 3.36
CA ASP A 23 -17.97 -0.97 4.49
C ASP A 23 -17.66 -2.42 4.12
N ALA A 24 -18.54 -3.08 3.35
CA ALA A 24 -18.29 -4.44 2.86
C ALA A 24 -17.06 -4.52 1.94
N ALA A 25 -16.90 -3.54 1.04
CA ALA A 25 -15.74 -3.45 0.16
C ALA A 25 -14.45 -3.18 0.94
N ASN A 26 -14.48 -2.23 1.89
CA ASN A 26 -13.34 -1.95 2.76
C ASN A 26 -12.94 -3.17 3.59
N ARG A 27 -13.91 -3.85 4.22
CA ARG A 27 -13.63 -5.08 4.97
C ARG A 27 -12.96 -6.14 4.10
N PHE A 28 -13.43 -6.31 2.87
CA PHE A 28 -12.84 -7.25 1.92
C PHE A 28 -11.42 -6.84 1.51
N ILE A 29 -11.17 -5.55 1.27
CA ILE A 29 -9.83 -5.00 1.00
C ILE A 29 -8.91 -5.27 2.19
N HIS A 30 -9.39 -5.06 3.42
CA HIS A 30 -8.60 -5.34 4.64
C HIS A 30 -8.25 -6.81 4.78
N GLU A 31 -9.24 -7.71 4.60
CA GLU A 31 -9.06 -9.15 4.73
C GLU A 31 -8.12 -9.73 3.65
N HIS A 32 -8.16 -9.19 2.42
CA HIS A 32 -7.40 -9.67 1.26
C HIS A 32 -6.32 -8.68 0.78
N PHE A 33 -5.85 -7.77 1.64
CA PHE A 33 -4.97 -6.65 1.25
C PHE A 33 -3.76 -7.07 0.41
N VAL A 34 -3.15 -8.20 0.75
CA VAL A 34 -1.98 -8.75 0.04
C VAL A 34 -2.30 -9.11 -1.42
N GLU A 35 -3.48 -9.66 -1.68
CA GLU A 35 -3.90 -9.99 -3.05
C GLU A 35 -4.33 -8.73 -3.81
N VAL A 36 -4.96 -7.78 -3.10
CA VAL A 36 -5.38 -6.49 -3.66
C VAL A 36 -4.16 -5.64 -4.03
N SER A 37 -3.12 -5.61 -3.21
CA SER A 37 -1.91 -4.81 -3.47
C SER A 37 -1.11 -5.27 -4.69
N MET A 38 -1.27 -6.54 -5.08
CA MET A 38 -0.69 -7.10 -6.30
C MET A 38 -1.55 -6.85 -7.54
N SER A 39 -2.75 -6.29 -7.39
CA SER A 39 -3.65 -6.00 -8.51
C SER A 39 -3.31 -4.68 -9.19
N GLU A 40 -3.58 -4.60 -10.50
CA GLU A 40 -3.38 -3.36 -11.26
C GLU A 40 -4.26 -2.21 -10.76
N GLU A 41 -5.45 -2.51 -10.21
CA GLU A 41 -6.31 -1.48 -9.59
C GLU A 41 -5.58 -0.77 -8.45
N PHE A 42 -4.85 -1.51 -7.60
CA PHE A 42 -4.07 -0.91 -6.52
C PHE A 42 -2.89 -0.08 -7.06
N LEU A 43 -2.19 -0.58 -8.08
CA LEU A 43 -1.09 0.13 -8.72
C LEU A 43 -1.55 1.42 -9.43
N ALA A 44 -2.81 1.45 -9.87
CA ALA A 44 -3.45 2.61 -10.48
C ALA A 44 -4.02 3.63 -9.49
N LEU A 45 -4.08 3.31 -8.18
CA LEU A 45 -4.57 4.24 -7.16
C LEU A 45 -3.72 5.50 -7.05
N ALA A 46 -4.36 6.59 -6.64
CA ALA A 46 -3.69 7.83 -6.29
C ALA A 46 -2.89 7.70 -4.99
N PHE A 47 -1.90 8.58 -4.81
CA PHE A 47 -1.04 8.60 -3.63
C PHE A 47 -1.84 8.65 -2.33
N ASP A 48 -2.82 9.57 -2.21
CA ASP A 48 -3.65 9.72 -1.02
C ASP A 48 -4.41 8.45 -0.65
N GLU A 49 -4.94 7.72 -1.63
CA GLU A 49 -5.68 6.47 -1.39
C GLU A 49 -4.75 5.35 -0.92
N VAL A 50 -3.56 5.24 -1.50
CA VAL A 50 -2.55 4.27 -1.06
C VAL A 50 -2.07 4.62 0.34
N LEU A 51 -1.79 5.90 0.59
CA LEU A 51 -1.36 6.41 1.90
C LEU A 51 -2.40 6.09 2.97
N GLU A 52 -3.68 6.31 2.69
CA GLU A 52 -4.77 5.97 3.59
C GLU A 52 -4.83 4.46 3.85
N LEU A 53 -4.71 3.64 2.80
CA LEU A 53 -4.72 2.18 2.93
C LEU A 53 -3.54 1.68 3.79
N VAL A 54 -2.31 2.09 3.48
CA VAL A 54 -1.10 1.65 4.23
C VAL A 54 -1.02 2.25 5.63
N SER A 55 -1.71 3.36 5.89
CA SER A 55 -1.79 3.97 7.22
C SER A 55 -2.83 3.29 8.12
N ARG A 56 -3.63 2.35 7.61
CA ARG A 56 -4.63 1.65 8.41
C ARG A 56 -3.99 0.50 9.19
N ASP A 57 -4.16 0.56 10.50
CA ASP A 57 -3.62 -0.42 11.43
C ASP A 57 -4.39 -1.74 11.47
N GLU A 58 -5.55 -1.78 10.83
CA GLU A 58 -6.49 -2.92 10.80
C GLU A 58 -6.30 -3.82 9.58
N LEU A 59 -5.24 -3.59 8.78
CA LEU A 59 -4.92 -4.43 7.64
C LEU A 59 -4.64 -5.86 8.09
N ASN A 60 -5.28 -6.85 7.45
CA ASN A 60 -5.04 -8.27 7.74
C ASN A 60 -3.76 -8.76 7.04
N VAL A 61 -2.63 -8.18 7.43
CA VAL A 61 -1.30 -8.56 6.95
C VAL A 61 -0.61 -9.45 7.97
N LYS A 62 0.11 -10.48 7.49
CA LYS A 62 0.89 -11.38 8.35
C LYS A 62 2.16 -10.71 8.87
N ALA A 63 2.66 -9.73 8.13
CA ALA A 63 3.82 -8.93 8.47
C ALA A 63 3.73 -7.57 7.78
N GLU A 64 4.26 -6.54 8.44
CA GLU A 64 4.42 -5.19 7.86
C GLU A 64 5.30 -5.19 6.61
N GLU A 65 6.13 -6.22 6.43
CA GLU A 65 6.88 -6.48 5.20
C GLU A 65 5.96 -6.50 3.96
N GLN A 66 4.72 -6.99 4.09
CA GLN A 66 3.77 -7.04 2.98
C GLN A 66 3.24 -5.66 2.61
N VAL A 67 3.06 -4.77 3.59
CA VAL A 67 2.65 -3.38 3.37
C VAL A 67 3.79 -2.60 2.72
N PHE A 68 5.02 -2.87 3.16
CA PHE A 68 6.22 -2.31 2.56
C PHE A 68 6.40 -2.74 1.10
N GLU A 69 6.24 -4.04 0.80
CA GLU A 69 6.31 -4.54 -0.59
C GLU A 69 5.19 -3.96 -1.46
N ALA A 70 3.98 -3.80 -0.92
CA ALA A 70 2.88 -3.15 -1.63
C ALA A 70 3.20 -1.69 -1.98
N ALA A 71 3.71 -0.91 -1.03
CA ALA A 71 4.12 0.47 -1.26
C ALA A 71 5.25 0.57 -2.29
N LEU A 72 6.25 -0.31 -2.21
CA LEU A 72 7.32 -0.37 -3.21
C LEU A 72 6.81 -0.76 -4.59
N ALA A 73 5.90 -1.73 -4.69
CA ALA A 73 5.30 -2.12 -5.97
C ALA A 73 4.55 -0.95 -6.62
N TRP A 74 3.81 -0.18 -5.82
CA TRP A 74 3.12 1.02 -6.28
C TRP A 74 4.09 2.11 -6.75
N VAL A 75 5.20 2.34 -6.03
CA VAL A 75 6.24 3.30 -6.46
C VAL A 75 6.94 2.82 -7.73
N ARG A 76 7.26 1.51 -7.83
CA ARG A 76 7.91 0.92 -9.01
C ARG A 76 7.06 1.01 -10.27
N TYR A 77 5.74 1.04 -10.13
CA TYR A 77 4.82 1.18 -11.26
C TYR A 77 5.00 2.51 -12.01
N ASP A 78 5.28 3.60 -11.30
CA ASP A 78 5.60 4.91 -11.90
C ASP A 78 6.75 5.56 -11.12
N ARG A 79 7.96 5.01 -11.31
CA ARG A 79 9.13 5.40 -10.54
C ARG A 79 9.44 6.89 -10.66
N GLU A 80 9.35 7.46 -11.85
CA GLU A 80 9.76 8.86 -12.11
C GLU A 80 8.92 9.86 -11.31
N GLN A 81 7.61 9.64 -11.21
CA GLN A 81 6.72 10.54 -10.48
C GLN A 81 6.48 10.12 -9.02
N ARG A 82 6.63 8.83 -8.70
CA ARG A 82 6.28 8.30 -7.37
C ARG A 82 7.45 8.12 -6.42
N GLU A 83 8.69 8.17 -6.90
CA GLU A 83 9.89 8.08 -6.06
C GLU A 83 9.92 9.18 -4.97
N VAL A 84 9.34 10.35 -5.24
CA VAL A 84 9.24 11.45 -4.26
C VAL A 84 8.31 11.16 -3.08
N PHE A 85 7.31 10.28 -3.26
CA PHE A 85 6.32 9.93 -2.25
C PHE A 85 6.73 8.75 -1.36
N LEU A 86 7.73 7.98 -1.80
CA LEU A 86 8.29 6.85 -1.06
C LEU A 86 8.60 7.19 0.42
N PRO A 87 9.35 8.25 0.78
CA PRO A 87 9.65 8.54 2.18
C PRO A 87 8.40 8.81 3.02
N GLU A 88 7.35 9.38 2.43
CA GLU A 88 6.10 9.65 3.12
C GLU A 88 5.33 8.35 3.40
N LEU A 89 5.28 7.43 2.43
CA LEU A 89 4.74 6.07 2.62
C LEU A 89 5.51 5.33 3.71
N LEU A 90 6.84 5.37 3.67
CA LEU A 90 7.70 4.72 4.67
C LEU A 90 7.52 5.27 6.08
N THR A 91 7.12 6.55 6.21
CA THR A 91 6.83 7.16 7.51
C THR A 91 5.50 6.67 8.10
N LYS A 92 4.55 6.26 7.25
CA LYS A 92 3.30 5.64 7.68
C LYS A 92 3.45 4.15 7.99
N ILE A 93 4.35 3.47 7.28
CA ILE A 93 4.65 2.06 7.52
C ILE A 93 5.38 1.90 8.85
N ARG A 94 4.95 0.92 9.64
CA ARG A 94 5.53 0.62 10.95
C ARG A 94 6.83 -0.17 10.79
N LEU A 95 7.88 0.48 10.28
CA LEU A 95 9.22 -0.09 10.12
C LEU A 95 9.71 -0.86 11.36
N PRO A 96 9.46 -0.43 12.62
CA PRO A 96 9.90 -1.17 13.81
C PRO A 96 9.31 -2.59 13.94
N LEU A 97 8.18 -2.87 13.26
CA LEU A 97 7.54 -4.18 13.24
C LEU A 97 8.05 -5.07 12.09
N CYS A 98 8.79 -4.51 11.14
CA CYS A 98 9.48 -5.29 10.10
C CYS A 98 10.71 -5.99 10.70
N ARG A 99 11.11 -7.14 10.14
CA ARG A 99 12.32 -7.81 10.59
C ARG A 99 13.55 -6.94 10.29
N PRO A 100 14.48 -6.74 11.24
CA PRO A 100 15.68 -5.92 11.01
C PRO A 100 16.51 -6.39 9.83
N GLN A 101 16.56 -7.71 9.60
CA GLN A 101 17.25 -8.32 8.46
C GLN A 101 16.59 -7.94 7.13
N PHE A 102 15.26 -7.96 7.05
CA PHE A 102 14.52 -7.56 5.86
C PHE A 102 14.73 -6.08 5.56
N LEU A 103 14.65 -5.21 6.57
CA LEU A 103 14.93 -3.78 6.40
C LEU A 103 16.35 -3.53 5.92
N THR A 104 17.34 -4.20 6.52
CA THR A 104 18.75 -4.04 6.13
C THR A 104 18.97 -4.50 4.69
N ASP A 105 18.40 -5.63 4.30
CA ASP A 105 18.51 -6.17 2.95
C ASP A 105 17.83 -5.23 1.93
N ARG A 106 16.61 -4.75 2.22
CA ARG A 106 15.88 -3.83 1.33
C ARG A 106 16.52 -2.44 1.26
N VAL A 107 16.99 -1.86 2.36
CA VAL A 107 17.72 -0.58 2.34
C VAL A 107 19.02 -0.69 1.55
N GLN A 108 19.66 -1.87 1.54
CA GLN A 108 20.89 -2.11 0.77
C GLN A 108 20.65 -2.44 -0.70
N GLN A 109 19.57 -3.17 -1.02
CA GLN A 109 19.26 -3.68 -2.35
C GLN A 109 18.36 -2.75 -3.19
N ASP A 110 17.43 -2.01 -2.57
CA ASP A 110 16.53 -1.12 -3.30
C ASP A 110 17.17 0.27 -3.47
N ASP A 111 17.66 0.55 -4.68
CA ASP A 111 18.18 1.86 -5.06
C ASP A 111 17.18 3.00 -4.78
N LEU A 112 15.88 2.71 -4.76
CA LEU A 112 14.81 3.64 -4.40
C LEU A 112 14.94 4.19 -2.97
N VAL A 113 15.23 3.30 -2.01
CA VAL A 113 15.43 3.67 -0.60
C VAL A 113 16.81 4.31 -0.41
N ARG A 114 17.78 3.87 -1.21
CA ARG A 114 19.16 4.33 -1.18
C ARG A 114 19.36 5.73 -1.80
N CYS A 115 18.57 6.08 -2.82
CA CYS A 115 18.53 7.40 -3.45
C CYS A 115 17.71 8.41 -2.64
N CYS A 116 16.83 7.94 -1.75
CA CYS A 116 16.06 8.82 -0.89
C CYS A 116 16.94 9.37 0.25
N HIS A 117 17.45 10.59 0.10
CA HIS A 117 18.30 11.26 1.10
C HIS A 117 17.62 11.43 2.48
N LYS A 118 16.29 11.29 2.56
CA LYS A 118 15.50 11.31 3.80
C LYS A 118 15.38 9.95 4.52
N CYS A 119 15.79 8.85 3.88
CA CYS A 119 15.78 7.51 4.46
C CYS A 119 17.13 7.13 5.11
N ARG A 120 18.09 8.06 5.12
CA ARG A 120 19.44 7.92 5.70
C ARG A 120 19.48 8.54 7.09
#